data_AF-A0A2A2EI51-F1
#
_entry.id   AF-A0A2A2EI51-F1
#
_cell.length_a   1.000
_cell.length_b   1.000
_cell.length_c   1.000
_cell.angle_alpha   90.00
_cell.angle_beta   90.00
_cell.angle_gamma   90.00
#
_symmetry.space_group_name_H-M   'P 1'
#
loop_
_entity.id
_entity.type
_entity.pdbx_description
1 polymer ?
#
loop_
_entity_poly.entity_id
_entity_poly.type
_entity_poly.pdbx_seq_one_letter_code
_entity_poly.pdbx_strand_id
1 'polypeptide(L)'
;MEDKNHHRTTITRVITVTAFIITLITIFILISKRVINIKITYIPVKWEWNFWTCAEAIGTIGATFVALFGLNLKESREKRRSVAKVVSSWISEKSKPNADGSSYVRTAVIHINNESDEPVYDIAVNTTLDGGEHWIGPLSAPDLIPVLPAHRELQFDITIPLLGHKHWSTPQVACTFADPNGRIWERNIDGTLKDCSKEKPRWVDLQDDEPLVKDYDFTLFNPMAVCLSFLDLLNRDPCGEDMKNLLSPQAVGWKDVDWESIRHDFGKCAPTSNVRFPAPQVAIILLTDDESLQGKKVEGWRQRIDAKAIVTLTFSHDQGWRIFGIGNRVLPEDILFPEGTLTQS
;
A
#
# COMPACT_ATOMS: atom_id res chain seq x y z
N MET A 1 -9.38 -29.95 -5.81
CA MET A 1 -10.77 -30.22 -6.27
C MET A 1 -11.69 -30.62 -5.10
N GLU A 2 -11.16 -30.87 -3.89
CA GLU A 2 -11.93 -31.24 -2.68
C GLU A 2 -12.65 -30.08 -1.98
N ASP A 3 -12.15 -28.84 -2.08
CA ASP A 3 -12.67 -27.71 -1.29
C ASP A 3 -14.04 -27.18 -1.77
N LYS A 4 -14.33 -27.35 -3.08
CA LYS A 4 -15.62 -26.96 -3.69
C LYS A 4 -16.77 -27.86 -3.23
N ASN A 5 -16.48 -29.11 -2.88
CA ASN A 5 -17.47 -30.05 -2.36
C ASN A 5 -17.78 -29.78 -0.90
N HIS A 6 -16.78 -29.33 -0.11
CA HIS A 6 -17.00 -29.04 1.30
C HIS A 6 -17.93 -27.82 1.48
N HIS A 7 -17.69 -26.73 0.74
CA HIS A 7 -18.53 -25.54 0.81
C HIS A 7 -19.98 -25.79 0.35
N ARG A 8 -20.18 -26.61 -0.70
CA ARG A 8 -21.52 -27.05 -1.14
C ARG A 8 -22.22 -27.89 -0.07
N THR A 9 -21.53 -28.83 0.57
CA THR A 9 -22.14 -29.64 1.63
C THR A 9 -22.54 -28.82 2.86
N THR A 10 -21.77 -27.79 3.21
CA THR A 10 -22.08 -26.90 4.34
C THR A 10 -23.29 -26.01 4.03
N ILE A 11 -23.36 -25.44 2.81
CA ILE A 11 -24.50 -24.63 2.37
C ILE A 11 -25.78 -25.47 2.29
N THR A 12 -25.73 -26.67 1.71
CA THR A 12 -26.90 -27.56 1.62
C THR A 12 -27.41 -27.94 3.01
N ARG A 13 -26.52 -28.24 3.96
CA ARG A 13 -26.90 -28.56 5.35
C ARG A 13 -27.56 -27.37 6.05
N VAL A 14 -27.02 -26.15 5.88
CA VAL A 14 -27.59 -24.93 6.44
C VAL A 14 -28.98 -24.66 5.89
N ILE A 15 -29.18 -24.82 4.58
CA ILE A 15 -30.49 -24.64 3.92
C ILE A 15 -31.51 -25.67 4.41
N THR A 16 -31.13 -26.96 4.53
CA THR A 16 -32.05 -27.98 5.05
C THR A 16 -32.46 -27.75 6.50
N VAL A 17 -31.54 -27.29 7.35
CA VAL A 17 -31.85 -27.01 8.77
C VAL A 17 -32.74 -25.77 8.90
N THR A 18 -32.46 -24.70 8.15
CA THR A 18 -33.32 -23.50 8.17
C THR A 18 -34.71 -23.79 7.60
N ALA A 19 -34.81 -24.55 6.50
CA ALA A 19 -36.10 -24.97 5.96
C ALA A 19 -36.90 -25.79 6.99
N PHE A 20 -36.27 -26.75 7.69
CA PHE A 20 -36.92 -27.56 8.70
C PHE A 20 -37.46 -26.72 9.88
N ILE A 21 -36.67 -25.76 10.36
CA ILE A 21 -37.06 -24.85 11.44
C ILE A 21 -38.23 -23.96 11.01
N ILE A 22 -38.18 -23.38 9.81
CA ILE A 22 -39.27 -22.56 9.26
C ILE A 22 -40.55 -23.40 9.14
N THR A 23 -40.43 -24.66 8.69
CA THR A 23 -41.57 -25.58 8.54
C THR A 23 -42.23 -25.86 9.90
N LEU A 24 -41.43 -26.17 10.92
CA LEU A 24 -41.90 -26.36 12.31
C LEU A 24 -42.61 -25.12 12.86
N ILE A 25 -42.03 -23.93 12.64
CA ILE A 25 -42.63 -22.66 13.08
C ILE A 25 -43.96 -22.42 12.36
N THR A 26 -44.03 -22.65 11.04
CA THR A 26 -45.29 -22.50 10.29
C THR A 26 -46.36 -23.48 10.73
N ILE A 27 -46.02 -24.74 11.01
CA ILE A 27 -46.95 -25.74 11.54
C ILE A 27 -47.47 -25.31 12.92
N PHE A 28 -46.58 -24.82 13.78
CA PHE A 28 -46.96 -24.32 15.10
C PHE A 28 -47.90 -23.11 15.03
N ILE A 29 -47.64 -22.16 14.11
CA ILE A 29 -48.51 -21.00 13.85
C ILE A 29 -49.88 -21.44 13.29
N LEU A 30 -49.91 -22.42 12.39
CA LEU A 30 -51.16 -22.95 11.81
C LEU A 30 -52.02 -23.69 12.85
N ILE A 31 -51.39 -24.42 13.78
CA ILE A 31 -52.06 -25.07 14.91
C ILE A 31 -52.60 -24.02 15.89
N SER A 32 -51.80 -23.02 16.25
CA SER A 32 -52.20 -21.98 17.21
C SER A 32 -53.27 -21.03 16.66
N LYS A 33 -53.35 -20.83 15.34
CA LYS A 33 -54.44 -20.13 14.67
C LYS A 33 -55.69 -21.00 14.42
N ARG A 34 -55.73 -22.25 14.89
CA ARG A 34 -56.83 -23.23 14.69
C ARG A 34 -57.23 -23.47 13.22
N VAL A 35 -56.31 -23.23 12.28
CA VAL A 35 -56.57 -23.40 10.84
C VAL A 35 -56.60 -24.88 10.44
N ILE A 36 -55.90 -25.74 11.21
CA ILE A 36 -55.86 -27.19 10.99
C ILE A 36 -56.50 -27.88 12.20
N ASN A 37 -57.60 -28.60 11.97
CA ASN A 37 -58.27 -29.38 13.01
C ASN A 37 -57.70 -30.81 12.99
N ILE A 38 -56.64 -31.05 13.77
CA ILE A 38 -56.07 -32.38 13.92
C ILE A 38 -57.04 -33.20 14.78
N LYS A 39 -57.67 -34.24 14.19
CA LYS A 39 -58.36 -35.27 14.97
C LYS A 39 -57.32 -36.00 15.81
N ILE A 40 -57.13 -35.57 17.05
CA ILE A 40 -56.24 -36.21 18.01
C ILE A 40 -56.92 -37.53 18.43
N THR A 41 -56.49 -38.64 17.85
CA THR A 41 -56.67 -39.96 18.43
C THR A 41 -56.01 -39.94 19.81
N TYR A 42 -56.82 -40.05 20.86
CA TYR A 42 -56.37 -40.12 22.25
C TYR A 42 -55.53 -41.40 22.46
N ILE A 43 -54.24 -41.29 22.24
CA ILE A 43 -53.25 -42.19 22.85
C ILE A 43 -52.93 -41.55 24.20
N PRO A 44 -53.10 -42.25 25.34
CA PRO A 44 -52.76 -41.70 26.64
C PRO A 44 -51.24 -41.69 26.77
N VAL A 45 -50.59 -40.70 26.14
CA VAL A 45 -49.21 -40.37 26.41
C VAL A 45 -49.20 -39.64 27.74
N LYS A 46 -48.67 -40.28 28.78
CA LYS A 46 -48.36 -39.59 30.05
C LYS A 46 -47.30 -38.52 29.75
N TRP A 47 -47.75 -37.29 29.57
CA TRP A 47 -46.92 -36.13 29.30
C TRP A 47 -46.48 -35.53 30.65
N GLU A 48 -45.44 -36.12 31.24
CA GLU A 48 -44.70 -35.50 32.35
C GLU A 48 -43.57 -34.64 31.76
N TRP A 49 -43.92 -33.50 31.15
CA TRP A 49 -42.91 -32.49 30.87
C TRP A 49 -42.65 -31.72 32.16
N ASN A 50 -41.66 -32.20 32.92
CA ASN A 50 -41.08 -31.37 33.98
C ASN A 50 -40.54 -30.11 33.33
N PHE A 51 -40.90 -28.94 33.87
CA PHE A 51 -40.39 -27.63 33.45
C PHE A 51 -38.86 -27.64 33.26
N TRP A 52 -38.17 -28.40 34.12
CA TRP A 52 -36.74 -28.66 34.08
C TRP A 52 -36.26 -29.33 32.78
N THR A 53 -37.02 -30.26 32.21
CA THR A 53 -36.67 -30.96 30.97
C THR A 53 -36.78 -30.03 29.75
N CYS A 54 -37.77 -29.12 29.75
CA CYS A 54 -37.85 -28.05 28.74
C CYS A 54 -36.71 -27.03 28.89
N ALA A 55 -36.37 -26.64 30.12
CA ALA A 55 -35.29 -25.71 30.40
C ALA A 55 -33.92 -26.28 29.99
N GLU A 56 -33.69 -27.57 30.25
CA GLU A 56 -32.47 -28.29 29.89
C GLU A 56 -32.32 -28.44 28.37
N ALA A 57 -33.42 -28.71 27.65
CA ALA A 57 -33.44 -28.76 26.19
C ALA A 57 -33.13 -27.39 25.56
N ILE A 58 -33.72 -26.30 26.08
CA ILE A 58 -33.42 -24.93 25.63
C ILE A 58 -31.97 -24.56 25.94
N GLY A 59 -31.46 -24.91 27.12
CA GLY A 59 -30.07 -24.70 27.52
C GLY A 59 -29.09 -25.44 26.59
N THR A 60 -29.41 -26.67 26.20
CA THR A 60 -28.58 -27.48 25.28
C THR A 60 -28.56 -26.88 23.88
N ILE A 61 -29.69 -26.43 23.35
CA ILE A 61 -29.77 -25.76 22.05
C ILE A 61 -28.97 -24.44 22.08
N GLY A 62 -29.13 -23.64 23.14
CA GLY A 62 -28.38 -22.40 23.34
C GLY A 62 -26.87 -22.61 23.40
N ALA A 63 -26.41 -23.59 24.19
CA ALA A 63 -25.00 -23.96 24.30
C ALA A 63 -24.44 -24.45 22.97
N THR A 64 -25.20 -25.26 22.23
CA THR A 64 -24.79 -25.77 20.91
C THR A 64 -24.69 -24.64 19.88
N PHE A 65 -25.62 -23.68 19.92
CA PHE A 65 -25.57 -22.50 19.06
C PHE A 65 -24.36 -21.61 19.37
N VAL A 66 -24.09 -21.35 20.66
CA VAL A 66 -22.90 -20.58 21.08
C VAL A 66 -21.60 -21.32 20.73
N ALA A 67 -21.55 -22.65 20.87
CA ALA A 67 -20.38 -23.44 20.51
C ALA A 67 -20.15 -23.48 18.98
N LEU A 68 -21.20 -23.72 18.18
CA LEU A 68 -21.07 -23.82 16.73
C LEU A 68 -20.92 -22.47 16.04
N PHE A 69 -21.55 -21.41 16.54
CA PHE A 69 -21.50 -20.08 15.92
C PHE A 69 -20.62 -19.12 16.70
N GLY A 70 -20.82 -18.98 18.01
CA GLY A 70 -20.07 -18.02 18.82
C GLY A 70 -18.56 -18.30 18.86
N LEU A 71 -18.17 -19.53 19.17
CA LEU A 71 -16.76 -19.93 19.24
C LEU A 71 -16.13 -20.00 17.84
N ASN A 72 -16.80 -20.56 16.83
CA ASN A 72 -16.27 -20.54 15.46
C ASN A 72 -16.15 -19.13 14.88
N LEU A 73 -17.08 -18.20 15.18
CA LEU A 73 -16.96 -16.82 14.73
C LEU A 73 -15.80 -16.10 15.43
N LYS A 74 -15.59 -16.37 16.73
CA LYS A 74 -14.49 -15.80 17.51
C LYS A 74 -13.15 -16.37 17.06
N GLU A 75 -13.03 -17.69 16.98
CA GLU A 75 -11.84 -18.40 16.51
C GLU A 75 -11.52 -18.03 15.06
N SER A 76 -12.52 -17.92 14.19
CA SER A 76 -12.29 -17.48 12.82
C SER A 76 -11.86 -16.01 12.78
N ARG A 77 -12.41 -15.12 13.60
CA ARG A 77 -11.92 -13.73 13.71
C ARG A 77 -10.49 -13.66 14.28
N GLU A 78 -10.15 -14.51 15.23
CA GLU A 78 -8.81 -14.57 15.84
C GLU A 78 -7.77 -15.16 14.89
N LYS A 79 -8.08 -16.27 14.21
CA LYS A 79 -7.26 -16.83 13.10
C LYS A 79 -7.11 -15.82 11.96
N ARG A 80 -8.18 -15.13 11.57
CA ARG A 80 -8.12 -14.09 10.51
C ARG A 80 -7.21 -12.92 10.89
N ARG A 81 -7.16 -12.53 12.16
CA ARG A 81 -6.26 -11.48 12.65
C ARG A 81 -4.83 -11.98 12.86
N SER A 82 -4.59 -13.30 12.85
CA SER A 82 -3.28 -13.88 13.11
C SER A 82 -2.28 -13.59 11.99
N VAL A 83 -2.72 -13.68 10.73
CA VAL A 83 -1.90 -13.34 9.54
C VAL A 83 -1.44 -11.88 9.60
N ALA A 84 -2.36 -10.94 9.73
CA ALA A 84 -2.03 -9.52 9.73
C ALA A 84 -1.17 -9.08 10.93
N LYS A 85 -1.25 -9.79 12.06
CA LYS A 85 -0.45 -9.48 13.26
C LYS A 85 1.05 -9.70 13.07
N VAL A 86 1.44 -10.59 12.16
CA VAL A 86 2.84 -11.02 11.99
C VAL A 86 3.48 -10.52 10.69
N VAL A 87 2.73 -9.76 9.89
CA VAL A 87 3.31 -8.91 8.84
C VAL A 87 3.93 -7.69 9.51
N SER A 88 5.18 -7.37 9.19
CA SER A 88 5.90 -6.22 9.76
C SER A 88 6.70 -5.50 8.68
N SER A 89 6.98 -4.22 8.94
CA SER A 89 7.88 -3.40 8.13
C SER A 89 8.75 -2.55 9.04
N TRP A 90 10.04 -2.43 8.71
CA TRP A 90 10.96 -1.56 9.45
C TRP A 90 12.07 -1.07 8.52
N ILE A 91 12.81 -0.05 8.97
CA ILE A 91 14.02 0.42 8.29
C ILE A 91 15.22 0.10 9.16
N SER A 92 16.25 -0.52 8.58
CA SER A 92 17.54 -0.68 9.23
C SER A 92 18.51 0.36 8.71
N GLU A 93 19.22 1.01 9.62
CA GLU A 93 20.23 2.01 9.29
C GLU A 93 21.60 1.58 9.80
N LYS A 94 22.62 1.70 8.96
CA LYS A 94 24.01 1.42 9.33
C LYS A 94 24.93 2.46 8.73
N SER A 95 25.80 3.03 9.55
CA SER A 95 26.92 3.84 9.08
C SER A 95 28.12 2.92 8.84
N LYS A 96 28.51 2.75 7.59
CA LYS A 96 29.69 1.97 7.20
C LYS A 96 30.79 2.90 6.73
N PRO A 97 32.08 2.65 7.03
CA PRO A 97 33.15 3.42 6.43
C PRO A 97 33.10 3.24 4.90
N ASN A 98 33.32 4.32 4.17
CA ASN A 98 33.47 4.27 2.71
C ASN A 98 34.72 3.45 2.34
N ALA A 99 34.81 3.00 1.08
CA ALA A 99 35.88 2.13 0.59
C ALA A 99 37.30 2.72 0.78
N ASP A 100 37.43 4.05 0.76
CA ASP A 100 38.67 4.79 0.99
C ASP A 100 38.95 5.09 2.48
N GLY A 101 38.02 4.75 3.37
CA GLY A 101 38.09 5.02 4.81
C GLY A 101 38.02 6.50 5.20
N SER A 102 37.72 7.40 4.26
CA SER A 102 37.73 8.85 4.50
C SER A 102 36.50 9.36 5.24
N SER A 103 35.38 8.64 5.13
CA SER A 103 34.08 9.06 5.64
C SER A 103 33.18 7.86 5.93
N TYR A 104 32.08 8.09 6.66
CA TYR A 104 31.00 7.11 6.82
C TYR A 104 29.89 7.35 5.80
N VAL A 105 29.40 6.27 5.20
CA VAL A 105 28.20 6.21 4.37
C VAL A 105 27.05 5.66 5.22
N ARG A 106 25.98 6.46 5.35
CA ARG A 106 24.71 6.02 5.95
C ARG A 106 24.01 5.15 4.93
N THR A 107 23.90 3.86 5.21
CA THR A 107 23.12 2.89 4.43
C THR A 107 21.79 2.64 5.11
N ALA A 108 20.71 2.59 4.33
CA ALA A 108 19.36 2.40 4.83
C ALA A 108 18.58 1.40 3.96
N VAL A 109 17.94 0.42 4.60
CA VAL A 109 17.21 -0.65 3.91
C VAL A 109 15.81 -0.78 4.51
N ILE A 110 14.79 -0.74 3.66
CA ILE A 110 13.42 -1.10 4.04
C ILE A 110 13.33 -2.62 4.06
N HIS A 111 12.78 -3.15 5.14
CA HIS A 111 12.45 -4.55 5.30
C HIS A 111 10.93 -4.70 5.36
N ILE A 112 10.38 -5.64 4.61
CA ILE A 112 8.98 -6.04 4.68
C ILE A 112 8.96 -7.55 4.90
N ASN A 113 8.39 -7.99 6.01
CA ASN A 113 8.41 -9.39 6.40
C ASN A 113 6.99 -9.91 6.64
N ASN A 114 6.78 -11.17 6.25
CA ASN A 114 5.57 -11.91 6.53
C ASN A 114 5.94 -13.22 7.25
N GLU A 115 5.80 -13.22 8.57
CA GLU A 115 6.01 -14.41 9.42
C GLU A 115 4.73 -15.26 9.57
N SER A 116 3.71 -15.02 8.75
CA SER A 116 2.50 -15.83 8.78
C SER A 116 2.63 -17.09 7.93
N ASP A 117 1.71 -18.03 8.15
CA ASP A 117 1.61 -19.26 7.36
C ASP A 117 0.89 -19.06 6.02
N GLU A 118 0.45 -17.84 5.70
CA GLU A 118 -0.26 -17.53 4.46
C GLU A 118 0.40 -16.36 3.71
N PRO A 119 0.36 -16.32 2.37
CA PRO A 119 0.83 -15.16 1.62
C PRO A 119 -0.02 -13.92 1.91
N VAL A 120 0.55 -12.73 1.79
CA VAL A 120 -0.21 -11.48 1.73
C VAL A 120 -0.03 -10.82 0.37
N TYR A 121 -0.99 -9.99 0.00
CA TYR A 121 -1.12 -9.48 -1.36
C TYR A 121 -1.11 -7.98 -1.38
N ASP A 122 -0.83 -7.43 -2.55
CA ASP A 122 -0.99 -6.01 -2.84
C ASP A 122 -0.40 -5.14 -1.72
N ILE A 123 0.90 -5.27 -1.46
CA ILE A 123 1.57 -4.48 -0.43
C ILE A 123 2.00 -3.15 -1.04
N ALA A 124 1.78 -2.07 -0.32
CA ALA A 124 2.48 -0.81 -0.58
C ALA A 124 3.11 -0.34 0.72
N VAL A 125 4.29 0.26 0.58
CA VAL A 125 5.00 0.89 1.68
C VAL A 125 5.03 2.38 1.48
N ASN A 126 5.01 3.10 2.59
CA ASN A 126 5.20 4.53 2.57
C ASN A 126 6.20 4.90 3.66
N THR A 127 7.25 5.59 3.26
CA THR A 127 8.31 6.02 4.15
C THR A 127 8.00 7.43 4.63
N THR A 128 8.26 7.67 5.90
CA THR A 128 8.10 8.99 6.52
C THR A 128 9.35 9.37 7.30
N LEU A 129 9.55 10.67 7.41
CA LEU A 129 10.55 11.31 8.25
C LEU A 129 9.86 12.00 9.43
N ASP A 130 10.67 12.42 10.39
CA ASP A 130 10.28 13.23 11.55
C ASP A 130 9.06 12.70 12.32
N GLY A 131 9.10 11.42 12.69
CA GLY A 131 8.05 10.83 13.51
C GLY A 131 6.68 10.70 12.83
N GLY A 132 6.60 10.81 11.50
CA GLY A 132 5.34 10.69 10.76
C GLY A 132 4.84 11.97 10.10
N GLU A 133 5.55 13.09 10.28
CA GLU A 133 5.12 14.39 9.75
C GLU A 133 5.38 14.53 8.24
N HIS A 134 6.42 13.91 7.71
CA HIS A 134 6.82 14.11 6.31
C HIS A 134 6.92 12.81 5.51
N TRP A 135 5.91 12.54 4.69
CA TRP A 135 5.84 11.36 3.83
C TRP A 135 6.62 11.56 2.53
N ILE A 136 7.56 10.65 2.25
CA ILE A 136 8.46 10.72 1.08
C ILE A 136 8.22 9.59 0.07
N GLY A 137 7.19 8.77 0.29
CA GLY A 137 6.75 7.75 -0.64
C GLY A 137 7.42 6.38 -0.46
N PRO A 138 7.27 5.46 -1.42
CA PRO A 138 7.81 4.10 -1.35
C PRO A 138 9.32 4.04 -1.63
N LEU A 139 9.91 5.12 -2.15
CA LEU A 139 11.32 5.21 -2.53
C LEU A 139 11.71 4.09 -3.52
N SER A 140 12.67 3.24 -3.17
CA SER A 140 13.11 2.10 -3.99
C SER A 140 12.18 0.89 -3.92
N ALA A 141 11.21 0.88 -2.99
CA ALA A 141 10.20 -0.16 -2.99
C ALA A 141 9.21 0.08 -4.16
N PRO A 142 8.71 -0.97 -4.82
CA PRO A 142 7.66 -0.82 -5.82
C PRO A 142 6.40 -0.19 -5.22
N ASP A 143 5.65 0.59 -6.02
CA ASP A 143 4.35 1.16 -5.61
C ASP A 143 3.36 0.08 -5.16
N LEU A 144 3.47 -1.11 -5.74
CA LEU A 144 2.66 -2.27 -5.43
C LEU A 144 3.51 -3.53 -5.56
N ILE A 145 3.65 -4.27 -4.47
CA ILE A 145 4.21 -5.61 -4.44
C ILE A 145 3.03 -6.59 -4.50
N PRO A 146 2.85 -7.34 -5.60
CA PRO A 146 1.64 -8.15 -5.77
C PRO A 146 1.47 -9.24 -4.72
N VAL A 147 2.58 -9.86 -4.29
CA VAL A 147 2.58 -10.99 -3.36
C VAL A 147 3.83 -10.93 -2.48
N LEU A 148 3.65 -11.10 -1.18
CA LEU A 148 4.70 -11.48 -0.24
C LEU A 148 4.37 -12.87 0.32
N PRO A 149 5.16 -13.90 -0.04
CA PRO A 149 4.91 -15.26 0.42
C PRO A 149 5.02 -15.38 1.95
N ALA A 150 4.46 -16.47 2.49
CA ALA A 150 4.65 -16.88 3.88
C ALA A 150 6.14 -17.08 4.20
N HIS A 151 6.55 -16.69 5.40
CA HIS A 151 7.92 -16.84 5.93
C HIS A 151 9.00 -16.22 5.02
N ARG A 152 8.69 -15.05 4.44
CA ARG A 152 9.60 -14.33 3.54
C ARG A 152 9.73 -12.87 3.91
N GLU A 153 10.93 -12.38 3.68
CA GLU A 153 11.33 -10.99 3.81
C GLU A 153 11.75 -10.43 2.45
N LEU A 154 11.30 -9.22 2.14
CA LEU A 154 11.78 -8.41 1.01
C LEU A 154 12.58 -7.23 1.55
N GLN A 155 13.67 -6.92 0.86
CA GLN A 155 14.60 -5.84 1.22
C GLN A 155 14.76 -4.88 0.06
N PHE A 156 14.68 -3.58 0.34
CA PHE A 156 14.85 -2.52 -0.65
C PHE A 156 15.85 -1.49 -0.12
N ASP A 157 16.95 -1.29 -0.84
CA ASP A 157 17.96 -0.29 -0.49
C ASP A 157 17.45 1.11 -0.85
N ILE A 158 17.32 1.98 0.16
CA ILE A 158 16.85 3.35 0.03
C ILE A 158 17.95 4.38 0.32
N THR A 159 19.21 3.96 0.31
CA THR A 159 20.37 4.79 0.63
C THR A 159 20.46 6.02 -0.28
N ILE A 160 20.44 5.83 -1.61
CA ILE A 160 20.50 6.94 -2.57
C ILE A 160 19.24 7.83 -2.48
N PRO A 161 18.01 7.28 -2.45
CA PRO A 161 16.79 8.09 -2.23
C PRO A 161 16.84 9.00 -1.00
N LEU A 162 17.47 8.57 0.09
CA LEU A 162 17.57 9.36 1.32
C LEU A 162 18.66 10.45 1.30
N LEU A 163 19.51 10.51 0.27
CA LEU A 163 20.58 11.53 0.21
C LEU A 163 20.03 12.96 0.14
N GLY A 164 18.83 13.15 -0.41
CA GLY A 164 18.13 14.44 -0.42
C GLY A 164 17.62 14.88 0.94
N HIS A 165 17.56 13.97 1.92
CA HIS A 165 16.90 14.12 3.21
C HIS A 165 17.85 13.92 4.41
N LYS A 166 19.15 14.14 4.22
CA LYS A 166 20.20 13.78 5.19
C LYS A 166 20.07 14.41 6.58
N HIS A 167 19.42 15.58 6.68
CA HIS A 167 19.28 16.32 7.94
C HIS A 167 18.12 15.82 8.81
N TRP A 168 17.26 14.96 8.27
CA TRP A 168 16.14 14.39 9.00
C TRP A 168 16.57 13.23 9.91
N SER A 169 15.75 13.00 10.94
CA SER A 169 15.87 11.91 11.90
C SER A 169 15.73 10.52 11.25
N THR A 170 15.73 9.46 12.06
CA THR A 170 15.60 8.08 11.56
C THR A 170 14.30 7.90 10.80
N PRO A 171 14.34 7.49 9.51
CA PRO A 171 13.16 7.23 8.72
C PRO A 171 12.36 6.07 9.30
N GLN A 172 11.04 6.14 9.12
CA GLN A 172 10.11 5.11 9.53
C GLN A 172 9.27 4.67 8.33
N VAL A 173 8.69 3.47 8.41
CA VAL A 173 7.93 2.90 7.30
C VAL A 173 6.60 2.35 7.80
N ALA A 174 5.53 2.76 7.14
CA ALA A 174 4.22 2.13 7.24
C ALA A 174 4.03 1.18 6.06
N CYS A 175 3.28 0.10 6.25
CA CYS A 175 2.89 -0.78 5.17
C CYS A 175 1.38 -1.03 5.18
N THR A 176 0.78 -1.02 4.01
CA THR A 176 -0.60 -1.45 3.80
C THR A 176 -0.61 -2.69 2.91
N PHE A 177 -1.43 -3.67 3.25
CA PHE A 177 -1.47 -4.97 2.55
C PHE A 177 -2.86 -5.59 2.61
N ALA A 178 -3.14 -6.50 1.68
CA ALA A 178 -4.34 -7.33 1.67
C ALA A 178 -4.06 -8.72 2.25
N ASP A 179 -4.88 -9.17 3.19
CA ASP A 179 -4.85 -10.56 3.66
C ASP A 179 -5.47 -11.53 2.64
N PRO A 180 -5.29 -12.86 2.79
CA PRO A 180 -5.89 -13.88 1.93
C PRO A 180 -7.41 -13.84 1.82
N ASN A 181 -8.09 -13.17 2.75
CA ASN A 181 -9.53 -13.01 2.76
C ASN A 181 -9.97 -11.68 2.11
N GLY A 182 -9.04 -10.92 1.52
CA GLY A 182 -9.29 -9.66 0.84
C GLY A 182 -9.50 -8.46 1.78
N ARG A 183 -9.18 -8.58 3.07
CA ARG A 183 -9.21 -7.43 3.99
C ARG A 183 -7.95 -6.61 3.84
N ILE A 184 -8.11 -5.30 3.91
CA ILE A 184 -7.00 -4.35 3.81
C ILE A 184 -6.58 -3.97 5.23
N TRP A 185 -5.31 -4.16 5.52
CA TRP A 185 -4.70 -3.84 6.79
C TRP A 185 -3.61 -2.80 6.57
N GLU A 186 -3.56 -1.81 7.44
CA GLU A 186 -2.48 -0.84 7.53
C GLU A 186 -1.73 -1.08 8.84
N ARG A 187 -0.42 -1.31 8.73
CA ARG A 187 0.49 -1.26 9.86
C ARG A 187 1.20 0.09 9.85
N ASN A 188 0.89 0.89 10.84
CA ASN A 188 1.40 2.25 10.97
C ASN A 188 2.84 2.25 11.55
N ILE A 189 3.49 3.41 11.54
CA ILE A 189 4.88 3.59 11.98
C ILE A 189 5.13 3.26 13.46
N ASP A 190 4.10 3.33 14.29
CA ASP A 190 4.11 2.95 15.70
C ASP A 190 3.88 1.43 15.91
N GLY A 191 3.73 0.69 14.81
CA GLY A 191 3.45 -0.74 14.80
C GLY A 191 1.98 -1.10 15.03
N THR A 192 1.09 -0.12 15.21
CA THR A 192 -0.35 -0.38 15.36
C THR A 192 -0.95 -0.92 14.06
N LEU A 193 -1.95 -1.79 14.20
CA LEU A 193 -2.61 -2.46 13.08
C LEU A 193 -4.06 -2.01 12.98
N LYS A 194 -4.41 -1.44 11.82
CA LYS A 194 -5.72 -0.84 11.52
C LYS A 194 -6.39 -1.58 10.35
N ASP A 195 -7.69 -1.85 10.46
CA ASP A 195 -8.50 -2.42 9.37
C ASP A 195 -9.01 -1.28 8.48
N CYS A 196 -8.43 -1.16 7.29
CA CYS A 196 -8.73 -0.10 6.32
C CYS A 196 -9.67 -0.58 5.21
N SER A 197 -10.29 -1.77 5.34
CA SER A 197 -11.14 -2.38 4.30
C SER A 197 -12.35 -1.53 3.88
N LYS A 198 -12.77 -0.58 4.73
CA LYS A 198 -13.90 0.33 4.46
C LYS A 198 -13.47 1.73 4.04
N GLU A 199 -12.18 2.02 4.07
CA GLU A 199 -11.66 3.34 3.73
C GLU A 199 -11.59 3.46 2.21
N LYS A 200 -12.26 4.49 1.67
CA LYS A 200 -12.19 4.80 0.25
C LYS A 200 -11.07 5.79 0.01
N PRO A 201 -10.30 5.64 -1.08
CA PRO A 201 -9.31 6.64 -1.43
C PRO A 201 -10.00 7.98 -1.71
N ARG A 202 -9.36 9.06 -1.27
CA ARG A 202 -9.83 10.42 -1.52
C ARG A 202 -8.66 11.36 -1.70
N TRP A 203 -8.89 12.40 -2.49
CA TRP A 203 -7.99 13.53 -2.61
C TRP A 203 -8.22 14.47 -1.44
N VAL A 204 -7.13 14.88 -0.80
CA VAL A 204 -7.12 15.83 0.30
C VAL A 204 -6.12 16.91 -0.05
N ASP A 205 -6.47 18.16 0.23
CA ASP A 205 -5.55 19.28 0.03
C ASP A 205 -4.33 19.09 0.94
N LEU A 206 -3.13 19.33 0.39
CA LEU A 206 -1.96 19.60 1.21
C LEU A 206 -2.30 20.84 2.04
N GLN A 207 -2.05 20.81 3.35
CA GLN A 207 -2.30 22.00 4.17
C GLN A 207 -1.51 23.17 3.56
N ASP A 208 -2.18 24.31 3.36
CA ASP A 208 -1.80 25.43 2.46
C ASP A 208 -0.35 25.99 2.60
N ASP A 209 0.41 25.55 3.61
CA ASP A 209 1.75 26.06 3.93
C ASP A 209 2.88 25.02 3.80
N GLU A 210 2.64 23.77 3.38
CA GLU A 210 3.72 22.78 3.19
C GLU A 210 4.14 22.66 1.71
N PRO A 211 5.29 23.24 1.32
CA PRO A 211 5.81 23.05 -0.03
C PRO A 211 6.20 21.57 -0.24
N LEU A 212 6.07 21.09 -1.49
CA LEU A 212 6.49 19.73 -1.88
C LEU A 212 7.94 19.41 -1.50
N VAL A 213 8.78 20.46 -1.45
CA VAL A 213 10.17 20.40 -1.00
C VAL A 213 10.39 21.59 -0.07
N LYS A 214 10.85 21.34 1.16
CA LYS A 214 11.21 22.40 2.11
C LYS A 214 12.52 23.06 1.68
N ASP A 215 12.76 24.32 2.03
CA ASP A 215 13.92 25.10 1.53
C ASP A 215 15.27 24.40 1.72
N TYR A 216 15.44 23.68 2.84
CA TYR A 216 16.66 22.94 3.16
C TYR A 216 16.79 21.59 2.42
N ASP A 217 15.71 21.08 1.84
CA ASP A 217 15.70 19.90 0.96
C ASP A 217 15.96 20.29 -0.51
N PHE A 218 16.08 21.59 -0.81
CA PHE A 218 16.33 22.11 -2.17
C PHE A 218 17.80 21.94 -2.57
N THR A 219 18.17 20.69 -2.89
CA THR A 219 19.55 20.32 -3.26
C THR A 219 19.57 19.44 -4.50
N LEU A 220 20.73 19.33 -5.16
CA LEU A 220 20.91 18.42 -6.29
C LEU A 220 20.84 16.94 -5.87
N PHE A 221 20.84 16.63 -4.57
CA PHE A 221 20.64 15.27 -4.05
C PHE A 221 19.16 14.93 -3.83
N ASN A 222 18.25 15.91 -3.95
CA ASN A 222 16.82 15.70 -3.94
C ASN A 222 16.26 15.72 -5.38
N PRO A 223 15.77 14.58 -5.91
CA PRO A 223 15.26 14.51 -7.28
C PRO A 223 14.00 15.37 -7.49
N MET A 224 13.16 15.56 -6.46
CA MET A 224 12.00 16.44 -6.55
C MET A 224 12.43 17.90 -6.69
N ALA A 225 13.45 18.34 -5.94
CA ALA A 225 14.00 19.69 -6.06
C ALA A 225 14.55 19.98 -7.46
N VAL A 226 15.28 19.01 -8.04
CA VAL A 226 15.80 19.10 -9.41
C VAL A 226 14.66 19.16 -10.43
N CYS A 227 13.61 18.36 -10.25
CA CYS A 227 12.43 18.38 -11.11
C CYS A 227 11.68 19.73 -11.06
N LEU A 228 11.44 20.26 -9.86
CA LEU A 228 10.79 21.56 -9.68
C LEU A 228 11.63 22.69 -10.29
N SER A 229 12.95 22.67 -10.08
CA SER A 229 13.89 23.63 -10.70
C SER A 229 13.82 23.57 -12.22
N PHE A 230 13.81 22.35 -12.78
CA PHE A 230 13.71 22.15 -14.23
C PHE A 230 12.39 22.68 -14.80
N LEU A 231 11.25 22.39 -14.16
CA LEU A 231 9.94 22.86 -14.62
C LEU A 231 9.77 24.38 -14.49
N ASP A 232 10.36 25.01 -13.46
CA ASP A 232 10.37 26.47 -13.33
C ASP A 232 11.23 27.11 -14.43
N LEU A 233 12.45 26.59 -14.66
CA LEU A 233 13.32 27.06 -15.73
C LEU A 233 12.72 26.84 -17.12
N LEU A 234 12.01 25.74 -17.36
CA LEU A 234 11.31 25.49 -18.63
C LEU A 234 10.33 26.63 -18.98
N ASN A 235 9.79 27.31 -17.98
CA ASN A 235 8.89 28.45 -18.17
C ASN A 235 9.60 29.81 -18.27
N ARG A 236 10.83 29.94 -17.75
CA ARG A 236 11.57 31.21 -17.65
C ARG A 236 12.75 31.34 -18.60
N ASP A 237 13.34 30.22 -19.02
CA ASP A 237 14.52 30.13 -19.87
C ASP A 237 14.15 29.51 -21.24
N PRO A 238 13.74 30.32 -22.22
CA PRO A 238 13.30 29.83 -23.53
C PRO A 238 14.45 29.20 -24.37
N CYS A 239 15.71 29.45 -24.02
CA CYS A 239 16.88 28.95 -24.76
C CYS A 239 17.54 27.74 -24.07
N GLY A 240 17.15 27.43 -22.83
CA GLY A 240 17.67 26.31 -22.05
C GLY A 240 19.14 26.43 -21.67
N GLU A 241 19.69 27.65 -21.60
CA GLU A 241 21.08 27.85 -21.17
C GLU A 241 21.28 27.51 -19.69
N ASP A 242 20.37 27.96 -18.83
CA ASP A 242 20.41 27.70 -17.38
C ASP A 242 20.03 26.24 -17.09
N MET A 243 19.18 25.63 -17.94
CA MET A 243 18.79 24.24 -17.82
C MET A 243 19.96 23.26 -18.00
N LYS A 244 21.00 23.59 -18.78
CA LYS A 244 22.15 22.70 -19.08
C LYS A 244 22.80 22.11 -17.83
N ASN A 245 22.83 22.86 -16.72
CA ASN A 245 23.41 22.41 -15.46
C ASN A 245 22.57 21.33 -14.75
N LEU A 246 21.28 21.22 -15.07
CA LEU A 246 20.36 20.23 -14.54
C LEU A 246 20.21 18.98 -15.43
N LEU A 247 20.69 19.03 -16.68
CA LEU A 247 20.55 17.92 -17.63
C LEU A 247 21.61 16.85 -17.40
N SER A 248 21.23 15.60 -17.63
CA SER A 248 22.14 14.47 -17.53
C SER A 248 23.11 14.50 -18.71
N PRO A 249 24.45 14.42 -18.49
CA PRO A 249 25.41 14.39 -19.59
C PRO A 249 25.27 13.14 -20.47
N GLN A 250 24.62 12.10 -19.96
CA GLN A 250 24.38 10.82 -20.65
C GLN A 250 23.16 10.90 -21.59
N ALA A 251 22.29 11.90 -21.40
CA ALA A 251 21.09 12.06 -22.20
C ALA A 251 21.39 12.84 -23.49
N VAL A 252 21.83 12.10 -24.52
CA VAL A 252 22.19 12.66 -25.83
C VAL A 252 21.03 13.42 -26.49
N GLY A 253 19.78 13.06 -26.15
CA GLY A 253 18.57 13.69 -26.67
C GLY A 253 18.43 15.19 -26.37
N TRP A 254 19.17 15.75 -25.40
CA TRP A 254 19.13 17.17 -25.09
C TRP A 254 19.89 18.07 -26.07
N LYS A 255 20.75 17.51 -26.94
CA LYS A 255 21.63 18.33 -27.82
C LYS A 255 20.86 19.11 -28.88
N ASP A 256 19.83 18.49 -29.45
CA ASP A 256 19.07 19.02 -30.60
C ASP A 256 17.59 19.25 -30.23
N VAL A 257 17.35 19.62 -28.97
CA VAL A 257 16.02 19.71 -28.41
C VAL A 257 15.30 21.00 -28.82
N ASP A 258 14.01 20.88 -29.11
CA ASP A 258 13.11 22.02 -29.29
C ASP A 258 12.50 22.42 -27.94
N TRP A 259 13.09 23.42 -27.28
CA TRP A 259 12.64 23.92 -25.99
C TRP A 259 11.22 24.52 -26.02
N GLU A 260 10.83 25.12 -27.14
CA GLU A 260 9.49 25.70 -27.29
C GLU A 260 8.43 24.58 -27.32
N SER A 261 8.70 23.49 -28.03
CA SER A 261 7.84 22.30 -28.03
C SER A 261 7.74 21.69 -26.62
N ILE A 262 8.85 21.50 -25.91
CA ILE A 262 8.83 20.94 -24.55
C ILE A 262 8.03 21.83 -23.60
N ARG A 263 8.22 23.15 -23.69
CA ARG A 263 7.46 24.10 -22.87
C ARG A 263 5.97 24.06 -23.21
N HIS A 264 5.62 23.95 -24.48
CA HIS A 264 4.22 23.83 -24.91
C HIS A 264 3.57 22.57 -24.34
N ASP A 265 4.25 21.43 -24.43
CA ASP A 265 3.72 20.13 -24.04
C ASP A 265 3.66 19.94 -22.52
N PHE A 266 4.66 20.46 -21.79
CA PHE A 266 4.85 20.13 -20.37
C PHE A 266 4.94 21.34 -19.42
N GLY A 267 4.99 22.57 -19.92
CA GLY A 267 5.20 23.77 -19.10
C GLY A 267 4.09 24.05 -18.07
N LYS A 268 2.90 23.48 -18.27
CA LYS A 268 1.76 23.54 -17.32
C LYS A 268 1.63 22.34 -16.40
N CYS A 269 2.47 21.32 -16.59
CA CYS A 269 2.40 20.12 -15.78
C CYS A 269 2.97 20.38 -14.38
N ALA A 270 2.36 19.76 -13.37
CA ALA A 270 2.85 19.73 -12.01
C ALA A 270 3.36 18.33 -11.65
N PRO A 271 4.43 18.20 -10.85
CA PRO A 271 4.89 16.92 -10.37
C PRO A 271 3.97 16.37 -9.28
N THR A 272 3.80 15.05 -9.25
CA THR A 272 3.17 14.35 -8.11
C THR A 272 4.12 14.30 -6.92
N SER A 273 3.61 14.23 -5.69
CA SER A 273 4.42 14.26 -4.47
C SER A 273 5.41 13.10 -4.30
N ASN A 274 5.23 11.99 -5.01
CA ASN A 274 6.04 10.78 -4.81
C ASN A 274 7.10 10.64 -5.90
N VAL A 275 8.35 10.48 -5.47
CA VAL A 275 9.45 10.04 -6.34
C VAL A 275 9.56 8.53 -6.25
N ARG A 276 9.72 7.87 -7.40
CA ARG A 276 9.91 6.41 -7.47
C ARG A 276 11.30 6.08 -7.98
N PHE A 277 11.91 5.04 -7.44
CA PHE A 277 13.28 4.66 -7.79
C PHE A 277 13.30 3.23 -8.37
N PRO A 278 13.05 3.07 -9.68
CA PRO A 278 13.07 1.74 -10.31
C PRO A 278 14.44 1.07 -10.29
N ALA A 279 15.52 1.84 -10.10
CA ALA A 279 16.87 1.36 -9.82
C ALA A 279 17.58 2.40 -8.92
N PRO A 280 18.67 2.04 -8.20
CA PRO A 280 19.29 2.94 -7.23
C PRO A 280 19.70 4.30 -7.82
N GLN A 281 20.24 4.31 -9.04
CA GLN A 281 20.68 5.53 -9.74
C GLN A 281 19.64 6.13 -10.69
N VAL A 282 18.38 5.63 -10.67
CA VAL A 282 17.32 6.10 -11.56
C VAL A 282 16.10 6.50 -10.73
N ALA A 283 15.65 7.74 -10.90
CA ALA A 283 14.42 8.24 -10.29
C ALA A 283 13.41 8.61 -11.37
N ILE A 284 12.13 8.41 -11.09
CA ILE A 284 11.04 8.84 -11.95
C ILE A 284 10.02 9.64 -11.13
N ILE A 285 9.54 10.71 -11.73
CA ILE A 285 8.50 11.59 -11.16
C ILE A 285 7.39 11.69 -12.19
N LEU A 286 6.16 11.41 -11.75
CA LEU A 286 4.99 11.55 -12.60
C LEU A 286 4.58 13.02 -12.68
N LEU A 287 4.17 13.45 -13.86
CA LEU A 287 3.64 14.77 -14.11
C LEU A 287 2.15 14.67 -14.46
N THR A 288 1.36 15.60 -13.94
CA THR A 288 -0.08 15.75 -14.25
C THR A 288 -0.36 17.14 -14.81
N ASP A 289 -1.22 17.23 -15.81
CA ASP A 289 -1.80 18.48 -16.30
C ASP A 289 -3.19 18.76 -15.69
N ASP A 290 -3.68 17.89 -14.80
CA ASP A 290 -4.91 18.10 -14.05
C ASP A 290 -4.69 19.12 -12.93
N GLU A 291 -5.08 20.37 -13.20
CA GLU A 291 -5.05 21.48 -12.24
C GLU A 291 -5.81 21.16 -10.95
N SER A 292 -6.83 20.29 -11.00
CA SER A 292 -7.62 19.92 -9.82
C SER A 292 -6.87 19.02 -8.84
N LEU A 293 -5.74 18.43 -9.24
CA LEU A 293 -4.88 17.58 -8.41
C LEU A 293 -3.65 18.33 -7.87
N GLN A 294 -3.38 19.53 -8.37
CA GLN A 294 -2.25 20.34 -7.91
C GLN A 294 -2.45 20.70 -6.44
N GLY A 295 -1.40 20.51 -5.63
CA GLY A 295 -1.49 20.73 -4.18
C GLY A 295 -2.36 19.70 -3.45
N LYS A 296 -2.65 18.54 -4.05
CA LYS A 296 -3.38 17.46 -3.37
C LYS A 296 -2.51 16.25 -3.07
N LYS A 297 -2.84 15.58 -1.98
CA LYS A 297 -2.36 14.24 -1.62
C LYS A 297 -3.48 13.23 -1.66
N VAL A 298 -3.12 11.96 -1.84
CA VAL A 298 -4.05 10.84 -1.69
C VAL A 298 -4.06 10.39 -0.23
N GLU A 299 -5.25 10.32 0.36
CA GLU A 299 -5.48 9.50 1.55
C GLU A 299 -6.18 8.20 1.15
N GLY A 300 -5.77 7.09 1.74
CA GLY A 300 -6.36 5.77 1.50
C GLY A 300 -5.68 4.99 0.39
N TRP A 301 -6.26 3.84 0.08
CA TRP A 301 -5.63 2.77 -0.67
C TRP A 301 -6.02 2.75 -2.16
N ARG A 302 -5.06 2.50 -3.06
CA ARG A 302 -5.24 2.27 -4.52
C ARG A 302 -5.76 3.43 -5.38
N GLN A 303 -5.56 4.68 -4.98
CA GLN A 303 -5.80 5.78 -5.92
C GLN A 303 -4.72 5.78 -7.01
N ARG A 304 -5.14 5.86 -8.27
CA ARG A 304 -4.23 6.01 -9.41
C ARG A 304 -4.22 7.46 -9.87
N ILE A 305 -3.06 7.90 -10.36
CA ILE A 305 -2.87 9.16 -11.05
C ILE A 305 -2.67 8.84 -12.51
N ASP A 306 -3.47 9.46 -13.37
CA ASP A 306 -3.26 9.42 -14.81
C ASP A 306 -2.17 10.42 -15.16
N ALA A 307 -0.94 9.93 -15.28
CA ALA A 307 0.21 10.78 -15.58
C ALA A 307 0.19 11.22 -17.05
N LYS A 308 0.34 12.51 -17.28
CA LYS A 308 0.52 13.10 -18.62
C LYS A 308 1.91 12.77 -19.17
N ALA A 309 2.91 12.84 -18.31
CA ALA A 309 4.31 12.64 -18.65
C ALA A 309 5.09 12.12 -17.44
N ILE A 310 6.32 11.66 -17.70
CA ILE A 310 7.25 11.18 -16.70
C ILE A 310 8.57 11.93 -16.87
N VAL A 311 9.08 12.48 -15.78
CA VAL A 311 10.45 12.97 -15.72
C VAL A 311 11.33 11.83 -15.22
N THR A 312 12.33 11.45 -16.00
CA THR A 312 13.35 10.48 -15.62
C THR A 312 14.61 11.22 -15.21
N LEU A 313 15.20 10.85 -14.08
CA LEU A 313 16.44 11.40 -13.57
C LEU A 313 17.49 10.30 -13.37
N THR A 314 18.75 10.64 -13.58
CA THR A 314 19.90 9.78 -13.30
C THR A 314 20.77 10.39 -12.20
N PHE A 315 21.30 9.55 -11.32
CA PHE A 315 22.18 9.97 -10.22
C PHE A 315 23.65 9.73 -10.53
N SER A 316 24.51 10.64 -10.10
CA SER A 316 25.95 10.42 -9.96
C SER A 316 26.44 11.05 -8.65
N HIS A 317 27.45 10.47 -8.02
CA HIS A 317 27.96 10.98 -6.73
C HIS A 317 28.54 12.39 -6.84
N ASP A 318 29.18 12.71 -7.96
CA ASP A 318 29.85 14.01 -8.16
C ASP A 318 28.87 15.15 -8.48
N GLN A 319 27.78 14.84 -9.18
CA GLN A 319 26.85 15.87 -9.68
C GLN A 319 25.51 15.87 -8.94
N GLY A 320 25.09 14.75 -8.35
CA GLY A 320 23.74 14.52 -7.83
C GLY A 320 22.78 14.02 -8.92
N TRP A 321 21.49 14.29 -8.75
CA TRP A 321 20.43 13.98 -9.70
C TRP A 321 20.44 14.94 -10.88
N ARG A 322 20.23 14.40 -12.08
CA ARG A 322 20.13 15.17 -13.33
C ARG A 322 18.98 14.65 -14.19
N ILE A 323 18.32 15.56 -14.90
CA ILE A 323 17.21 15.27 -15.80
C ILE A 323 17.74 14.47 -17.00
N PHE A 324 17.34 13.21 -17.10
CA PHE A 324 17.65 12.35 -18.24
C PHE A 324 16.65 12.57 -19.37
N GLY A 325 15.36 12.71 -19.06
CA GLY A 325 14.33 12.91 -20.08
C GLY A 325 12.99 13.30 -19.48
N ILE A 326 12.11 13.84 -20.31
CA ILE A 326 10.71 14.14 -20.00
C ILE A 326 9.81 13.58 -21.10
N GLY A 327 8.66 13.01 -20.73
CA GLY A 327 7.68 12.44 -21.66
C GLY A 327 7.41 10.98 -21.36
N ASN A 328 7.77 10.09 -22.29
CA ASN A 328 7.59 8.65 -22.11
C ASN A 328 8.55 8.07 -21.05
N ARG A 329 8.13 6.97 -20.42
CA ARG A 329 8.97 6.23 -19.47
C ARG A 329 10.23 5.73 -20.18
N VAL A 330 11.39 6.05 -19.63
CA VAL A 330 12.67 5.40 -19.97
C VAL A 330 12.91 4.29 -18.95
N LEU A 331 13.25 3.09 -19.41
CA LEU A 331 13.56 1.99 -18.52
C LEU A 331 15.01 2.09 -18.04
N PRO A 332 15.34 1.67 -16.81
CA PRO A 332 16.72 1.64 -16.33
C PRO A 332 17.67 0.89 -17.25
N GLU A 333 17.19 -0.17 -17.92
CA GLU A 333 17.97 -0.99 -18.86
C GLU A 333 18.41 -0.24 -20.13
N ASP A 334 17.69 0.84 -20.48
CA ASP A 334 17.95 1.64 -21.68
C ASP A 334 18.94 2.80 -21.42
N ILE A 335 19.36 3.01 -20.16
CA ILE A 335 20.23 4.11 -19.76
C ILE A 335 21.69 3.64 -19.76
N LEU A 336 22.50 4.27 -20.62
CA LEU A 336 23.94 3.98 -20.72
C LEU A 336 24.74 4.82 -19.73
N PHE A 337 25.00 4.24 -18.56
CA PHE A 337 25.87 4.84 -17.55
C PHE A 337 27.37 4.72 -17.94
N PRO A 338 28.21 5.73 -17.63
CA PRO A 338 29.65 5.62 -17.73
C PRO A 338 30.19 4.46 -16.91
N GLU A 339 31.26 3.85 -17.40
CA GLU A 339 31.94 2.75 -16.73
C GLU A 339 32.31 3.13 -15.28
N GLY A 340 32.02 2.24 -14.34
CA GLY A 340 32.28 2.45 -12.91
C GLY A 340 31.18 3.16 -12.12
N THR A 341 30.20 3.80 -12.78
CA THR A 341 29.13 4.56 -12.09
C THR A 341 28.25 3.67 -11.20
N LEU A 342 27.93 2.46 -11.67
CA LEU A 342 27.03 1.54 -10.96
C LEU A 342 27.75 0.68 -9.91
N THR A 343 29.07 0.72 -9.86
CA THR A 343 29.89 -0.06 -8.93
C THR A 343 30.35 0.73 -7.71
N GLN A 344 30.11 2.05 -7.68
CA GLN A 344 30.32 2.87 -6.49
C GLN A 344 29.12 2.68 -5.56
N SER A 345 29.33 1.97 -4.45
CA SER A 345 28.33 1.71 -3.40
C SER A 345 28.70 2.41 -2.11
#